data_AF-A0A7U2MX63-F1
#
_entry.id   AF-A0A7U2MX63-F1
#
_cell.length_a   1.000
_cell.length_b   1.000
_cell.length_c   1.000
_cell.angle_alpha   90.00
_cell.angle_beta   90.00
_cell.angle_gamma   90.00
#
_symmetry.space_group_name_H-M   'P 1'
#
loop_
_entity.id
_entity.type
_entity.pdbx_description
1 polymer ?
#
loop_
_entity_poly.entity_id
_entity_poly.type
_entity_poly.pdbx_seq_one_letter_code
_entity_poly.pdbx_strand_id
1 'polypeptide(L)'
;MPPLSQYHFEILPHDEASVQQWGPKYIEFRLNALKTAPDSFGSSYEKEASMSEAEWTSMLCEPAFRVIIAVPRADDGALQTPVWENEWALISSLYGPRCHHEPYHENENDCNESSWFLGTSFVSPPHRQRGMVIEAFLTAERAAVSEDRQTFQKRHKAQLQRPSGHRSNQFRTRMLGSSTTTHPTVLNYYRTSGLEVSHTIRRRDIARLWRWKIFVTPDKMDELATILVKIIPWDGEPNLARL
;
A
#
# COMPACT_ATOMS: atom_id res chain seq x y z
N MET A 1 1.47 9.24 -25.14
CA MET A 1 1.41 9.07 -23.66
C MET A 1 2.61 9.75 -23.04
N PRO A 2 2.43 10.53 -21.96
CA PRO A 2 3.52 11.16 -21.21
C PRO A 2 4.51 10.10 -20.66
N PRO A 3 5.85 10.28 -20.76
CA PRO A 3 6.80 9.42 -20.06
C PRO A 3 6.56 9.40 -18.55
N LEU A 4 6.98 8.32 -17.87
CA LEU A 4 6.80 8.15 -16.43
C LEU A 4 7.38 9.31 -15.59
N SER A 5 8.44 9.96 -16.07
CA SER A 5 9.05 11.15 -15.46
C SER A 5 8.15 12.38 -15.46
N GLN A 6 7.10 12.41 -16.28
CA GLN A 6 6.08 13.46 -16.30
C GLN A 6 4.94 13.18 -15.31
N TYR A 7 5.03 12.17 -14.47
CA TYR A 7 4.08 11.94 -13.39
C TYR A 7 4.67 12.36 -12.05
N HIS A 8 3.81 12.90 -11.20
CA HIS A 8 4.10 13.11 -9.80
C HIS A 8 3.29 12.12 -8.97
N PHE A 9 3.96 11.46 -8.02
CA PHE A 9 3.34 10.49 -7.11
C PHE A 9 3.34 11.07 -5.71
N GLU A 10 2.17 11.02 -5.06
CA GLU A 10 2.00 11.58 -3.72
C GLU A 10 1.09 10.70 -2.88
N ILE A 11 1.38 10.62 -1.58
CA ILE A 11 0.47 10.05 -0.59
C ILE A 11 -0.40 11.17 -0.06
N LEU A 12 -1.71 11.00 -0.21
CA LEU A 12 -2.68 11.97 0.27
C LEU A 12 -2.73 11.98 1.80
N PRO A 13 -2.91 13.17 2.41
CA PRO A 13 -3.17 13.29 3.84
C PRO A 13 -4.50 12.62 4.21
N HIS A 14 -4.53 11.99 5.40
CA HIS A 14 -5.67 11.21 5.89
C HIS A 14 -6.39 11.89 7.08
N ASP A 15 -6.07 13.15 7.38
CA ASP A 15 -6.86 13.92 8.34
C ASP A 15 -8.24 14.24 7.73
N GLU A 16 -9.25 14.37 8.58
CA GLU A 16 -10.64 14.54 8.14
C GLU A 16 -10.84 15.79 7.27
N ALA A 17 -10.18 16.90 7.60
CA ALA A 17 -10.31 18.15 6.85
C ALA A 17 -9.75 18.03 5.43
N SER A 18 -8.66 17.30 5.24
CA SER A 18 -8.13 16.99 3.91
C SER A 18 -9.00 15.97 3.18
N VAL A 19 -9.44 14.90 3.86
CA VAL A 19 -10.30 13.84 3.29
C VAL A 19 -11.61 14.41 2.78
N GLN A 20 -12.21 15.39 3.46
CA GLN A 20 -13.41 16.08 3.00
C GLN A 20 -13.21 16.81 1.67
N GLN A 21 -11.99 17.21 1.33
CA GLN A 21 -11.68 17.90 0.06
C GLN A 21 -11.49 16.91 -1.09
N TRP A 22 -10.65 15.87 -0.91
CA TRP A 22 -10.30 14.95 -2.00
C TRP A 22 -11.13 13.66 -2.04
N GLY A 23 -11.82 13.31 -0.95
CA GLY A 23 -12.59 12.09 -0.78
C GLY A 23 -13.62 11.84 -1.88
N PRO A 24 -14.47 12.83 -2.25
CA PRO A 24 -15.43 12.67 -3.34
C PRO A 24 -14.78 12.23 -4.66
N LYS A 25 -13.63 12.81 -5.02
CA LYS A 25 -12.88 12.47 -6.23
C LYS A 25 -12.28 11.07 -6.16
N TYR A 26 -11.80 10.65 -4.99
CA TYR A 26 -11.35 9.28 -4.76
C TYR A 26 -12.48 8.27 -4.97
N ILE A 27 -13.66 8.52 -4.39
CA ILE A 27 -14.82 7.63 -4.50
C ILE A 27 -15.22 7.50 -5.98
N GLU A 28 -15.34 8.61 -6.71
CA GLU A 28 -15.65 8.58 -8.14
C GLU A 28 -14.63 7.76 -8.93
N PHE A 29 -13.34 8.03 -8.73
CA PHE A 29 -12.26 7.32 -9.43
C PHE A 29 -12.27 5.82 -9.12
N ARG A 30 -12.47 5.46 -7.84
CA ARG A 30 -12.53 4.09 -7.35
C ARG A 30 -13.72 3.32 -7.94
N LEU A 31 -14.89 3.93 -7.97
CA LEU A 31 -16.09 3.32 -8.52
C LEU A 31 -16.01 3.16 -10.04
N ASN A 32 -15.43 4.13 -10.75
CA ASN A 32 -15.15 4.03 -12.19
C ASN A 32 -14.14 2.92 -12.49
N ALA A 33 -13.13 2.75 -11.64
CA ALA A 33 -12.16 1.67 -11.75
C ALA A 33 -12.82 0.29 -11.63
N LEU A 34 -13.74 0.11 -10.67
CA LEU A 34 -14.52 -1.11 -10.48
C LEU A 34 -15.41 -1.44 -11.68
N LYS A 35 -16.02 -0.42 -12.32
CA LYS A 35 -16.77 -0.60 -13.57
C LYS A 35 -15.87 -1.01 -14.74
N THR A 36 -14.69 -0.39 -14.84
CA THR A 36 -13.81 -0.53 -16.00
C THR A 36 -13.05 -1.86 -16.01
N ALA A 37 -12.68 -2.38 -14.84
CA ALA A 37 -11.86 -3.58 -14.73
C ALA A 37 -12.26 -4.42 -13.50
N PRO A 38 -13.51 -4.90 -13.40
CA PRO A 38 -14.06 -5.54 -12.19
C PRO A 38 -13.21 -6.71 -11.68
N ASP A 39 -12.58 -7.49 -12.56
CA ASP A 39 -11.76 -8.66 -12.22
C ASP A 39 -10.41 -8.29 -11.56
N SER A 40 -10.00 -7.03 -11.67
CA SER A 40 -8.76 -6.52 -11.05
C SER A 40 -8.93 -6.20 -9.56
N PHE A 41 -10.16 -6.23 -9.04
CA PHE A 41 -10.50 -5.82 -7.68
C PHE A 41 -10.95 -7.01 -6.83
N GLY A 42 -10.74 -6.92 -5.51
CA GLY A 42 -11.37 -7.84 -4.55
C GLY A 42 -12.82 -7.49 -4.26
N SER A 43 -13.21 -6.23 -4.47
CA SER A 43 -14.57 -5.75 -4.26
C SER A 43 -15.40 -5.75 -5.56
N SER A 44 -16.65 -5.27 -5.47
CA SER A 44 -17.51 -4.97 -6.62
C SER A 44 -18.02 -3.53 -6.57
N TYR A 45 -18.47 -3.02 -7.72
CA TYR A 45 -19.07 -1.69 -7.83
C TYR A 45 -20.31 -1.57 -6.95
N GLU A 46 -21.22 -2.54 -7.00
CA GLU A 46 -22.51 -2.51 -6.29
C GLU A 46 -22.29 -2.41 -4.78
N LYS A 47 -21.28 -3.13 -4.27
CA LYS A 47 -20.93 -3.11 -2.86
C LYS A 47 -20.36 -1.75 -2.45
N GLU A 48 -19.33 -1.26 -3.14
CA GLU A 48 -18.68 0.01 -2.78
C GLU A 48 -19.57 1.23 -3.05
N ALA A 49 -20.44 1.19 -4.06
CA ALA A 49 -21.40 2.25 -4.35
C ALA A 49 -22.55 2.31 -3.32
N SER A 50 -22.77 1.24 -2.57
CA SER A 50 -23.76 1.21 -1.48
C SER A 50 -23.24 1.77 -0.15
N MET A 51 -21.92 1.98 -0.03
CA MET A 51 -21.32 2.57 1.16
C MET A 51 -21.77 4.03 1.31
N SER A 52 -22.17 4.39 2.53
CA SER A 52 -22.47 5.76 2.90
C SER A 52 -21.20 6.64 2.89
N GLU A 53 -21.41 7.95 2.79
CA GLU A 53 -20.32 8.93 2.89
C GLU A 53 -19.56 8.80 4.21
N ALA A 54 -20.26 8.54 5.33
CA ALA A 54 -19.64 8.33 6.63
C ALA A 54 -18.73 7.09 6.66
N GLU A 55 -19.12 5.99 6.00
CA GLU A 55 -18.29 4.79 5.88
C GLU A 55 -17.05 5.04 5.03
N TRP A 56 -17.20 5.78 3.91
CA TRP A 56 -16.07 6.20 3.09
C TRP A 56 -15.09 7.07 3.87
N THR A 57 -15.58 8.14 4.50
CA THR A 57 -14.75 9.05 5.30
C THR A 57 -14.07 8.30 6.44
N SER A 58 -14.78 7.42 7.16
CA SER A 58 -14.18 6.59 8.21
C SER A 58 -13.04 5.70 7.69
N MET A 59 -13.19 5.10 6.50
CA MET A 59 -12.15 4.30 5.89
C MET A 59 -10.95 5.14 5.44
N LEU A 60 -11.20 6.29 4.80
CA LEU A 60 -10.17 7.18 4.27
C LEU A 60 -9.38 7.89 5.38
N CYS A 61 -10.00 8.13 6.53
CA CYS A 61 -9.35 8.70 7.72
C CYS A 61 -8.66 7.65 8.60
N GLU A 62 -8.80 6.35 8.32
CA GLU A 62 -8.19 5.30 9.14
C GLU A 62 -6.65 5.49 9.17
N PRO A 63 -6.01 5.62 10.34
CA PRO A 63 -4.57 5.88 10.44
C PRO A 63 -3.69 4.79 9.81
N ALA A 64 -4.23 3.60 9.57
CA ALA A 64 -3.55 2.50 8.90
C ALA A 64 -3.85 2.43 7.39
N PHE A 65 -4.54 3.41 6.81
CA PHE A 65 -4.89 3.47 5.39
C PHE A 65 -4.32 4.73 4.75
N ARG A 66 -3.73 4.59 3.57
CA ARG A 66 -3.19 5.69 2.78
C ARG A 66 -3.62 5.52 1.33
N VAL A 67 -3.90 6.66 0.69
CA VAL A 67 -4.14 6.75 -0.74
C VAL A 67 -2.91 7.33 -1.40
N ILE A 68 -2.37 6.62 -2.39
CA ILE A 68 -1.32 7.11 -3.28
C ILE A 68 -2.00 7.50 -4.58
N ILE A 69 -1.70 8.69 -5.08
CA ILE A 69 -2.12 9.12 -6.41
C ILE A 69 -0.91 9.30 -7.33
N ALA A 70 -1.13 9.15 -8.63
CA ALA A 70 -0.24 9.73 -9.63
C ALA A 70 -1.01 10.79 -10.43
N VAL A 71 -0.40 11.94 -10.64
CA VAL A 71 -0.95 13.04 -11.44
C VAL A 71 0.02 13.39 -12.57
N PRO A 72 -0.45 13.62 -13.80
CA PRO A 72 0.41 14.12 -14.87
C PRO A 72 0.83 15.56 -14.54
N ARG A 73 2.08 15.91 -14.83
CA ARG A 73 2.58 17.29 -14.79
C ARG A 73 2.13 18.01 -16.05
N ALA A 74 1.85 19.31 -15.92
CA ALA A 74 1.69 20.17 -17.08
C ALA A 74 3.00 20.27 -17.89
N ASP A 75 2.92 20.78 -19.12
CA ASP A 75 4.08 20.89 -20.03
C ASP A 75 5.23 21.75 -19.47
N ASP A 76 4.90 22.71 -18.60
CA ASP A 76 5.85 23.56 -17.85
C ASP A 76 6.37 22.89 -16.56
N GLY A 77 5.93 21.66 -16.28
CA GLY A 77 6.27 20.88 -15.09
C GLY A 77 5.46 21.24 -13.84
N ALA A 78 4.55 22.23 -13.93
CA ALA A 78 3.77 22.72 -12.80
C ALA A 78 2.70 21.71 -12.36
N LEU A 79 2.32 21.81 -11.08
CA LEU A 79 1.23 21.08 -10.46
C LEU A 79 0.33 22.08 -9.77
N GLN A 80 -0.98 21.88 -9.84
CA GLN A 80 -1.92 22.59 -8.97
C GLN A 80 -1.67 22.21 -7.51
N THR A 81 -1.88 23.18 -6.62
CA THR A 81 -1.82 22.99 -5.18
C THR A 81 -3.21 23.30 -4.59
N PRO A 82 -3.80 22.39 -3.82
CA PRO A 82 -3.26 21.09 -3.41
C PRO A 82 -3.22 20.08 -4.56
N VAL A 83 -2.34 19.07 -4.45
CA VAL A 83 -2.04 18.11 -5.55
C VAL A 83 -3.29 17.39 -6.07
N TRP A 84 -4.28 17.17 -5.20
CA TRP A 84 -5.48 16.41 -5.52
C TRP A 84 -6.42 17.14 -6.49
N GLU A 85 -6.22 18.43 -6.74
CA GLU A 85 -6.97 19.19 -7.76
C GLU A 85 -6.59 18.77 -9.19
N ASN A 86 -5.35 18.32 -9.41
CA ASN A 86 -4.88 17.85 -10.72
C ASN A 86 -5.64 16.60 -11.20
N GLU A 87 -5.61 16.30 -12.49
CA GLU A 87 -6.15 15.03 -13.02
C GLU A 87 -5.45 13.82 -12.36
N TRP A 88 -6.22 12.79 -11.99
CA TRP A 88 -5.64 11.57 -11.42
C TRP A 88 -5.43 10.53 -12.52
N ALA A 89 -4.19 10.08 -12.67
CA ALA A 89 -3.82 9.02 -13.59
C ALA A 89 -3.83 7.63 -12.93
N LEU A 90 -3.54 7.58 -11.63
CA LEU A 90 -3.48 6.35 -10.84
C LEU A 90 -4.01 6.59 -9.43
N ILE A 91 -4.69 5.60 -8.87
CA ILE A 91 -4.84 5.45 -7.42
C ILE A 91 -4.22 4.13 -6.97
N SER A 92 -3.61 4.12 -5.79
CA SER A 92 -3.22 2.89 -5.10
C SER A 92 -3.51 3.01 -3.61
N SER A 93 -3.98 1.93 -2.99
CA SER A 93 -4.09 1.87 -1.53
C SER A 93 -2.84 1.29 -0.90
N LEU A 94 -2.49 1.82 0.27
CA LEU A 94 -1.43 1.30 1.14
C LEU A 94 -2.02 1.11 2.55
N TYR A 95 -1.85 -0.09 3.08
CA TYR A 95 -2.29 -0.45 4.43
C TYR A 95 -1.08 -0.64 5.33
N GLY A 96 -1.11 -0.12 6.55
CA GLY A 96 -0.01 -0.23 7.52
C GLY A 96 0.22 1.06 8.30
N PRO A 97 1.16 1.04 9.26
CA PRO A 97 1.93 -0.13 9.68
C PRO A 97 1.08 -1.08 10.52
N ARG A 98 1.36 -2.38 10.44
CA ARG A 98 0.92 -3.37 11.43
C ARG A 98 2.16 -4.04 12.01
N CYS A 99 2.11 -4.43 13.28
CA CYS A 99 3.17 -5.29 13.79
C CYS A 99 3.14 -6.64 13.06
N HIS A 100 4.27 -7.05 12.50
CA HIS A 100 4.45 -8.41 12.02
C HIS A 100 4.69 -9.32 13.21
N HIS A 101 3.63 -9.94 13.71
CA HIS A 101 3.77 -11.06 14.61
C HIS A 101 3.89 -12.33 13.78
N GLU A 102 5.03 -13.02 13.88
CA GLU A 102 5.00 -14.48 13.76
C GLU A 102 3.99 -15.01 14.80
N PRO A 103 3.29 -16.14 14.54
CA PRO A 103 1.97 -16.48 15.12
C PRO A 103 1.85 -16.57 16.66
N TYR A 104 2.87 -16.18 17.43
CA TYR A 104 2.99 -16.36 18.87
C TYR A 104 3.32 -15.09 19.68
N HIS A 105 3.39 -13.90 19.08
CA HIS A 105 3.64 -12.66 19.84
C HIS A 105 2.36 -11.84 20.01
N GLU A 106 1.91 -11.68 21.26
CA GLU A 106 0.73 -10.87 21.62
C GLU A 106 1.08 -9.41 21.97
N ASN A 107 2.37 -9.09 22.16
CA ASN A 107 2.82 -7.77 22.60
C ASN A 107 3.21 -6.88 21.41
N GLU A 108 2.34 -5.95 21.02
CA GLU A 108 2.58 -4.96 19.95
C GLU A 108 3.84 -4.09 20.18
N ASN A 109 4.33 -4.00 21.43
CA ASN A 109 5.51 -3.22 21.80
C ASN A 109 6.84 -3.94 21.53
N ASP A 110 6.82 -5.25 21.27
CA ASP A 110 8.02 -6.06 21.00
C ASP A 110 8.25 -6.28 19.48
N CYS A 111 7.64 -5.43 18.68
CA CYS A 111 7.65 -5.58 17.24
C CYS A 111 8.98 -5.13 16.63
N ASN A 112 9.75 -6.09 16.13
CA ASN A 112 10.99 -5.86 15.38
C ASN A 112 10.76 -5.82 13.86
N GLU A 113 9.52 -5.97 13.41
CA GLU A 113 9.18 -5.89 11.99
C GLU A 113 7.77 -5.33 11.79
N SER A 114 7.64 -4.28 10.97
CA SER A 114 6.33 -3.81 10.51
C SER A 114 5.93 -4.51 9.22
N SER A 115 4.63 -4.72 9.03
CA SER A 115 4.04 -5.11 7.74
C SER A 115 3.23 -3.96 7.16
N TRP A 116 3.45 -3.74 5.87
CA TRP A 116 2.75 -2.80 5.01
C TRP A 116 2.26 -3.53 3.78
N PHE A 117 1.05 -3.25 3.32
CA PHE A 117 0.46 -3.90 2.15
C PHE A 117 0.03 -2.90 1.11
N LEU A 118 0.64 -2.98 -0.07
CA LEU A 118 0.13 -2.29 -1.24
C LEU A 118 -1.10 -3.06 -1.71
N GLY A 119 -2.25 -2.43 -1.49
CA GLY A 119 -3.54 -2.98 -1.86
C GLY A 119 -3.83 -2.83 -3.34
N THR A 120 -5.02 -2.34 -3.65
CA THR A 120 -5.42 -2.22 -5.05
C THR A 120 -4.76 -1.01 -5.70
N SER A 121 -4.17 -1.21 -6.87
CA SER A 121 -3.76 -0.13 -7.76
C SER A 121 -4.60 -0.15 -9.03
N PHE A 122 -5.00 1.03 -9.51
CA PHE A 122 -5.67 1.19 -10.79
C PHE A 122 -5.08 2.37 -11.55
N VAL A 123 -4.82 2.16 -12.84
CA VAL A 123 -4.35 3.20 -13.76
C VAL A 123 -5.46 3.49 -14.76
N SER A 124 -5.86 4.76 -14.82
CA SER A 124 -6.86 5.25 -15.76
C SER A 124 -6.42 4.89 -17.20
N PRO A 125 -7.34 4.39 -18.07
CA PRO A 125 -6.99 3.90 -19.40
C PRO A 125 -6.08 4.81 -20.24
N PRO A 126 -6.29 6.15 -20.29
CA PRO A 126 -5.43 7.06 -21.05
C PRO A 126 -3.98 7.17 -20.53
N HIS A 127 -3.73 6.73 -19.28
CA HIS A 127 -2.44 6.82 -18.60
C HIS A 127 -1.75 5.46 -18.37
N ARG A 128 -2.33 4.37 -18.90
CA ARG A 128 -1.77 3.02 -18.76
C ARG A 128 -0.44 2.85 -19.49
N GLN A 129 0.64 2.82 -18.73
CA GLN A 129 1.98 2.50 -19.23
C GLN A 129 2.75 1.64 -18.24
N ARG A 130 3.80 0.99 -18.75
CA ARG A 130 4.72 0.19 -17.94
C ARG A 130 5.37 1.07 -16.87
N GLY A 131 5.42 0.59 -15.62
CA GLY A 131 6.11 1.26 -14.53
C GLY A 131 5.22 2.07 -13.59
N MET A 132 4.00 2.46 -13.98
CA MET A 132 3.11 3.27 -13.12
C MET A 132 2.85 2.63 -11.74
N VAL A 133 2.48 1.34 -11.74
CA VAL A 133 2.23 0.60 -10.48
C VAL A 133 3.54 0.35 -9.71
N ILE A 134 4.66 0.22 -10.40
CA ILE A 134 5.97 0.03 -9.75
C ILE A 134 6.41 1.31 -9.06
N GLU A 135 6.22 2.48 -9.67
CA GLU A 135 6.51 3.76 -9.00
C GLU A 135 5.57 4.05 -7.84
N ALA A 136 4.30 3.66 -7.94
CA ALA A 136 3.38 3.69 -6.79
C ALA A 136 3.89 2.78 -5.65
N PHE A 137 4.36 1.57 -5.97
CA PHE A 137 4.99 0.68 -4.99
C PHE A 137 6.26 1.29 -4.37
N LEU A 138 7.16 1.86 -5.16
CA LEU A 138 8.38 2.50 -4.64
C LEU A 138 8.06 3.75 -3.80
N THR A 139 6.99 4.46 -4.13
CA THR A 139 6.47 5.57 -3.31
C THR A 139 5.94 5.06 -1.97
N ALA A 140 5.16 3.98 -1.98
CA ALA A 140 4.67 3.31 -0.78
C ALA A 140 5.83 2.83 0.11
N GLU A 141 6.84 2.21 -0.50
CA GLU A 141 8.05 1.72 0.17
C GLU A 141 8.79 2.86 0.90
N ARG A 142 9.07 3.96 0.20
CA ARG A 142 9.73 5.12 0.80
C ARG A 142 8.95 5.67 2.00
N ALA A 143 7.62 5.73 1.89
CA ALA A 143 6.76 6.23 2.96
C ALA A 143 6.71 5.29 4.16
N ALA A 144 6.54 3.98 3.91
CA ALA A 144 6.57 2.94 4.94
C ALA A 144 7.89 2.98 5.73
N VAL A 145 9.01 3.00 5.00
CA VAL A 145 10.34 3.11 5.60
C VAL A 145 10.52 4.44 6.33
N SER A 146 9.94 5.54 5.88
CA SER A 146 10.02 6.81 6.62
C SER A 146 9.22 6.76 7.94
N GLU A 147 7.99 6.25 7.90
CA GLU A 147 7.08 6.19 9.06
C GLU A 147 7.60 5.24 10.14
N ASP A 148 8.08 4.07 9.73
CA ASP A 148 8.74 3.13 10.63
C ASP A 148 9.98 3.76 11.31
N ARG A 149 10.60 4.79 10.70
CA ARG A 149 11.90 5.33 11.16
C ARG A 149 11.69 6.23 12.30
N GLN A 150 10.70 7.08 12.12
CA GLN A 150 10.20 7.95 13.16
C GLN A 150 9.69 7.11 14.34
N THR A 151 8.99 6.01 14.07
CA THR A 151 8.49 5.10 15.11
C THR A 151 9.62 4.40 15.87
N PHE A 152 10.56 3.78 15.16
CA PHE A 152 11.71 3.10 15.76
C PHE A 152 12.59 4.08 16.55
N GLN A 153 12.89 5.27 16.01
CA GLN A 153 13.67 6.29 16.72
C GLN A 153 12.99 6.76 18.01
N LYS A 154 11.66 6.94 18.01
CA LYS A 154 10.89 7.26 19.22
C LYS A 154 10.99 6.14 20.26
N ARG A 155 10.83 4.88 19.84
CA ARG A 155 10.95 3.69 20.72
C ARG A 155 12.36 3.53 21.29
N HIS A 156 13.38 3.64 20.46
CA HIS A 156 14.78 3.51 20.88
C HIS A 156 15.15 4.59 21.91
N LYS A 157 14.72 5.85 21.71
CA LYS A 157 14.89 6.91 22.71
C LYS A 157 14.21 6.59 24.04
N ALA A 158 13.00 6.01 24.01
CA ALA A 158 12.28 5.60 25.22
C ALA A 158 12.93 4.38 25.92
N GLN A 159 13.48 3.43 25.16
CA GLN A 159 14.15 2.24 25.70
C GLN A 159 15.54 2.56 26.28
N LEU A 160 16.28 3.53 25.74
CA LEU A 160 17.54 4.00 26.33
C LEU A 160 17.37 4.56 27.75
N GLN A 161 16.16 4.90 28.17
CA GLN A 161 15.85 5.36 29.53
C GLN A 161 15.57 4.21 30.51
N ARG A 162 15.52 2.95 30.06
CA ARG A 162 15.28 1.77 30.90
C ARG A 162 16.57 1.00 31.17
N PRO A 163 16.93 0.73 32.43
CA PRO A 163 18.07 -0.11 32.77
C PRO A 163 17.69 -1.58 32.56
N SER A 164 18.50 -2.31 31.79
CA SER A 164 18.43 -3.76 31.54
C SER A 164 17.25 -4.26 30.69
N GLY A 165 17.57 -4.57 29.43
CA GLY A 165 16.71 -5.30 28.51
C GLY A 165 17.51 -5.64 27.24
N HIS A 166 17.33 -6.85 26.73
CA HIS A 166 17.98 -7.33 25.50
C HIS A 166 17.65 -6.35 24.35
N ARG A 167 18.68 -5.70 23.78
CA ARG A 167 18.50 -4.73 22.70
C ARG A 167 18.44 -5.49 21.38
N SER A 168 17.22 -5.71 20.86
CA SER A 168 17.07 -6.05 19.45
C SER A 168 17.33 -4.79 18.64
N ASN A 169 18.47 -4.73 17.94
CA ASN A 169 18.83 -3.58 17.10
C ASN A 169 18.20 -3.65 15.70
N GLN A 170 17.49 -4.73 15.37
CA GLN A 170 17.09 -5.01 14.00
C GLN A 170 15.60 -4.77 13.81
N PHE A 171 15.25 -3.57 13.37
CA PHE A 171 13.91 -3.29 12.85
C PHE A 171 13.86 -3.57 11.34
N ARG A 172 12.77 -4.14 10.85
CA ARG A 172 12.58 -4.44 9.42
C ARG A 172 11.25 -3.87 8.94
N THR A 173 11.22 -3.42 7.69
CA THR A 173 9.97 -3.06 7.01
C THR A 173 9.64 -4.15 6.01
N ARG A 174 8.50 -4.83 6.18
CA ARG A 174 7.99 -5.81 5.23
C ARG A 174 6.93 -5.16 4.36
N MET A 175 7.23 -5.04 3.07
CA MET A 175 6.26 -4.69 2.04
C MET A 175 5.59 -5.96 1.50
N LEU A 176 4.27 -5.97 1.50
CA LEU A 176 3.41 -7.03 0.98
C LEU A 176 2.65 -6.52 -0.24
N GLY A 177 2.43 -7.42 -1.20
CA GLY A 177 1.51 -7.23 -2.31
C GLY A 177 0.80 -8.54 -2.62
N SER A 178 -0.24 -8.47 -3.44
CA SER A 178 -0.92 -9.66 -3.94
C SER A 178 -1.21 -9.54 -5.43
N SER A 179 -1.15 -10.67 -6.12
CA SER A 179 -1.54 -10.80 -7.52
C SER A 179 -2.53 -11.94 -7.67
N THR A 180 -3.61 -11.72 -8.41
CA THR A 180 -4.59 -12.77 -8.74
C THR A 180 -4.13 -13.67 -9.89
N THR A 181 -3.00 -13.36 -10.52
CA THR A 181 -2.42 -14.16 -11.59
C THR A 181 -1.14 -14.85 -11.13
N THR A 182 -0.95 -16.07 -11.61
CA THR A 182 0.30 -16.83 -11.48
C THR A 182 1.18 -16.69 -12.72
N HIS A 183 0.78 -15.85 -13.69
CA HIS A 183 1.46 -15.74 -14.98
C HIS A 183 2.90 -15.19 -14.80
N PRO A 184 3.95 -15.92 -15.26
CA PRO A 184 5.34 -15.55 -15.01
C PRO A 184 5.71 -14.13 -15.46
N THR A 185 5.18 -13.66 -16.59
CA THR A 185 5.42 -12.29 -17.08
C THR A 185 4.98 -11.21 -16.08
N VAL A 186 3.83 -11.39 -15.41
CA VAL A 186 3.32 -10.43 -14.43
C VAL A 186 4.12 -10.51 -13.13
N LEU A 187 4.46 -11.72 -12.69
CA LEU A 187 5.30 -11.89 -11.50
C LEU A 187 6.72 -11.35 -11.72
N ASN A 188 7.30 -11.54 -12.91
CA ASN A 188 8.59 -10.96 -13.28
C ASN A 188 8.56 -9.44 -13.34
N TYR A 189 7.43 -8.83 -13.72
CA TYR A 189 7.27 -7.38 -13.65
C TYR A 189 7.42 -6.87 -12.22
N TYR A 190 6.80 -7.51 -11.23
CA TYR A 190 6.96 -7.13 -9.82
C TYR A 190 8.36 -7.44 -9.27
N ARG A 191 9.01 -8.52 -9.72
CA ARG A 191 10.41 -8.81 -9.33
C ARG A 191 11.39 -7.68 -9.64
N THR A 192 11.13 -6.86 -10.66
CA THR A 192 12.00 -5.71 -10.97
C THR A 192 12.05 -4.65 -9.87
N SER A 193 11.11 -4.62 -8.93
CA SER A 193 11.15 -3.75 -7.74
C SER A 193 11.70 -4.43 -6.48
N GLY A 194 12.19 -5.67 -6.60
CA GLY A 194 12.66 -6.49 -5.49
C GLY A 194 11.55 -7.22 -4.73
N LEU A 195 10.34 -7.29 -5.28
CA LEU A 195 9.29 -8.15 -4.74
C LEU A 195 9.52 -9.61 -5.14
N GLU A 196 9.55 -10.49 -4.15
CA GLU A 196 9.69 -11.93 -4.35
C GLU A 196 8.36 -12.64 -4.16
N VAL A 197 8.16 -13.73 -4.90
CA VAL A 197 7.00 -14.60 -4.71
C VAL A 197 7.23 -15.40 -3.44
N SER A 198 6.33 -15.27 -2.47
CA SER A 198 6.42 -15.99 -1.20
C SER A 198 5.59 -17.28 -1.23
N HIS A 199 4.28 -17.17 -1.39
CA HIS A 199 3.35 -18.31 -1.37
C HIS A 199 2.03 -17.92 -2.03
N THR A 200 1.13 -18.90 -2.22
CA THR A 200 -0.22 -18.67 -2.74
C THR A 200 -1.24 -19.03 -1.67
N ILE A 201 -2.21 -18.15 -1.42
CA ILE A 201 -3.32 -18.34 -0.47
C ILE A 201 -4.66 -18.07 -1.14
N ARG A 202 -5.76 -18.44 -0.48
CA ARG A 202 -7.09 -18.00 -0.93
C ARG A 202 -7.31 -16.54 -0.55
N ARG A 203 -8.04 -15.79 -1.39
CA ARG A 203 -8.29 -14.35 -1.15
C ARG A 203 -8.98 -14.07 0.18
N ARG A 204 -9.87 -14.96 0.64
CA ARG A 204 -10.50 -14.83 1.98
C ARG A 204 -9.51 -14.84 3.14
N ASP A 205 -8.33 -15.45 2.95
CA ASP A 205 -7.33 -15.55 4.01
C ASP A 205 -6.50 -14.26 4.14
N ILE A 206 -6.47 -13.39 3.13
CA ILE A 206 -5.69 -12.13 3.12
C ILE A 206 -6.08 -11.23 4.30
N ALA A 207 -7.37 -10.91 4.44
CA ALA A 207 -7.85 -10.03 5.51
C ALA A 207 -7.61 -10.63 6.89
N ARG A 208 -7.77 -11.96 7.02
CA ARG A 208 -7.54 -12.68 8.29
C ARG A 208 -6.06 -12.72 8.67
N LEU A 209 -5.19 -13.13 7.75
CA LEU A 209 -3.77 -13.32 8.02
C LEU A 209 -3.08 -12.00 8.33
N TRP A 210 -3.49 -10.93 7.67
CA TRP A 210 -2.80 -9.64 7.80
C TRP A 210 -3.56 -8.61 8.63
N ARG A 211 -4.70 -9.00 9.21
CA ARG A 211 -5.51 -8.18 10.13
C ARG A 211 -5.87 -6.79 9.57
N TRP A 212 -6.03 -6.68 8.26
CA TRP A 212 -6.50 -5.48 7.59
C TRP A 212 -7.97 -5.61 7.18
N LYS A 213 -8.70 -4.51 7.24
CA LYS A 213 -10.07 -4.38 6.73
C LYS A 213 -10.04 -4.30 5.20
N ILE A 214 -9.75 -5.43 4.54
CA ILE A 214 -9.72 -5.54 3.07
C ILE A 214 -11.03 -6.17 2.61
N PHE A 215 -11.72 -5.51 1.69
CA PHE A 215 -12.96 -6.05 1.11
C PHE A 215 -12.66 -7.09 0.03
N VAL A 216 -13.21 -8.29 0.22
CA VAL A 216 -13.28 -9.35 -0.79
C VAL A 216 -14.75 -9.76 -0.94
N THR A 217 -15.30 -9.75 -2.15
CA THR A 217 -16.67 -10.20 -2.41
C THR A 217 -16.78 -11.73 -2.34
N PRO A 218 -17.96 -12.27 -1.96
CA PRO A 218 -18.15 -13.71 -1.78
C PRO A 218 -17.73 -14.56 -2.98
N ASP A 219 -18.03 -14.11 -4.20
CA ASP A 219 -17.69 -14.77 -5.47
C ASP A 219 -16.18 -14.88 -5.71
N LYS A 220 -15.38 -14.01 -5.10
CA LYS A 220 -13.91 -13.98 -5.23
C LYS A 220 -13.19 -14.64 -4.06
N MET A 221 -13.88 -15.09 -3.02
CA MET A 221 -13.26 -15.56 -1.78
C MET A 221 -12.37 -16.79 -1.95
N ASP A 222 -12.74 -17.70 -2.86
CA ASP A 222 -12.03 -18.96 -3.11
C ASP A 222 -10.98 -18.86 -4.23
N GLU A 223 -10.87 -17.72 -4.91
CA GLU A 223 -9.79 -17.47 -5.85
C GLU A 223 -8.43 -17.50 -5.14
N LEU A 224 -7.41 -17.89 -5.89
CA LEU A 224 -6.03 -17.87 -5.42
C LEU A 224 -5.40 -16.49 -5.62
N ALA A 225 -4.61 -16.07 -4.65
CA ALA A 225 -3.76 -14.91 -4.73
C ALA A 225 -2.31 -15.31 -4.43
N THR A 226 -1.41 -14.97 -5.34
CA THR A 226 0.04 -15.08 -5.13
C THR A 226 0.51 -13.89 -4.32
N ILE A 227 1.15 -14.16 -3.19
CA ILE A 227 1.69 -13.18 -2.27
C ILE A 227 3.10 -12.79 -2.69
N LEU A 228 3.31 -11.49 -2.76
CA LEU A 228 4.58 -10.86 -3.08
C LEU A 228 5.12 -10.18 -1.83
N VAL A 229 6.42 -10.33 -1.56
CA VAL A 229 7.06 -9.83 -0.35
C VAL A 229 8.38 -9.15 -0.70
N LYS A 230 8.66 -8.03 -0.04
CA LYS A 230 9.99 -7.41 0.00
C LYS A 230 10.31 -7.05 1.45
N ILE A 231 11.42 -7.56 1.97
CA ILE A 231 11.91 -7.22 3.31
C ILE A 231 13.01 -6.17 3.15
N ILE A 232 12.87 -5.07 3.88
CA ILE A 232 13.81 -3.96 3.85
C ILE A 232 14.47 -3.89 5.22
N PRO A 233 15.74 -4.29 5.34
CA PRO A 233 16.48 -4.20 6.59
C PRO A 233 16.90 -2.76 6.86
N TRP A 234 17.05 -2.46 8.14
CA TRP A 234 17.51 -1.18 8.65
C TRP A 234 18.89 -1.40 9.25
N ASP A 235 19.84 -0.51 8.95
CA ASP A 235 21.27 -0.57 9.26
C ASP A 235 21.71 -1.70 10.21
N GLY A 236 22.42 -2.69 9.67
CA GLY A 236 23.02 -3.78 10.45
C GLY A 236 23.35 -5.09 9.71
N GLU A 237 22.80 -5.34 8.52
CA GLU A 237 23.21 -6.49 7.69
C GLU A 237 23.41 -6.12 6.21
N PRO A 238 24.40 -6.73 5.54
CA PRO A 238 24.45 -6.74 4.08
C PRO A 238 23.24 -7.49 3.52
N ASN A 239 22.67 -6.97 2.44
CA ASN A 239 21.56 -7.57 1.69
C ASN A 239 21.68 -9.10 1.58
N LEU A 240 20.84 -9.84 2.30
CA LEU A 240 20.71 -11.30 2.17
C LEU A 240 20.08 -11.73 0.83
N ALA A 241 19.74 -10.78 -0.05
CA ALA A 241 19.39 -11.05 -1.45
C ALA A 241 20.59 -11.46 -2.33
N ARG A 242 21.77 -11.69 -1.75
CA ARG A 242 22.96 -12.25 -2.42
C ARG A 242 23.68 -13.26 -1.53
N LEU A 243 23.03 -14.39 -1.22
CA LEU A 243 23.71 -15.64 -0.89
C LEU A 243 22.97 -16.81 -1.55
#